data_AF-R5YFU5-F1
#
_entry.id   AF-R5YFU5-F1
#
_cell.length_a   1.000
_cell.length_b   1.000
_cell.length_c   1.000
_cell.angle_alpha   90.00
_cell.angle_beta   90.00
_cell.angle_gamma   90.00
#
_symmetry.space_group_name_H-M   'P 1'
#
loop_
_entity.id
_entity.type
_entity.pdbx_description
1 polymer ?
#
loop_
_entity_poly.entity_id
_entity_poly.type
_entity_poly.pdbx_seq_one_letter_code
_entity_poly.pdbx_strand_id
1 'polypeptide(L)'
;MILRTMRAANCSDISDFNTLSGSVGDEELDGAKILEQQREALHQKESYEDVAEVYRQLARNEDTLYLKYHYSQCEQQNLDLALVQGLLYEAWKKKEEKFDAIDNATAKLFTTVGSMRSIAREGLEYMKNAYRNGNYDTSVRDSWRMRMQNSYLTRFMPTDSTGNTTINWDEIEKTVGKDALEITAEEYYALSVVYLNLDAEDLTRFLSLFIDKTKDVDMPWYNELFGPAAGQCNEDYSEWNVNNDKLNQVLAYAGIISEVTLKAMQGIDKDENPKTYNLLEKKRNDMLQRITVLQAVREVGVFRADIYADSPDIKIEEDAESRALTIKFKEYRNIGSESAPTFSNLADSSIKVKYTMDSSCIDMESIKNAETILTTYFGGYSVAEESGKFVLDETKGEAIGKAAEGLASYAKKAGKTGMSKAIGYIPIVGDVAFLAIDTAADYEETKDNVKIVKEQLDNIKSAQLYSDFDYSVNFVEYDTASSKEIKIVANHGENTINIINQVNSDLELDISENEIFAEPDKTYQKITDEISDNPDKQKAYNDAIESEK
;
A
#
# COMPACT_ATOMS: atom_id res chain seq x y z
N MET A 1 4.89 4.77 29.42
CA MET A 1 5.57 3.58 28.89
C MET A 1 5.40 2.36 29.80
N ILE A 2 6.00 2.29 31.00
CA ILE A 2 5.90 1.08 31.88
C ILE A 2 4.46 0.59 32.09
N LEU A 3 3.56 1.47 32.56
CA LEU A 3 2.15 1.11 32.75
C LEU A 3 1.44 0.72 31.45
N ARG A 4 1.82 1.35 30.31
CA ARG A 4 1.29 1.00 28.98
C ARG A 4 1.77 -0.39 28.54
N THR A 5 3.03 -0.72 28.77
CA THR A 5 3.61 -2.04 28.49
C THR A 5 2.99 -3.13 29.35
N MET A 6 2.72 -2.86 30.62
CA MET A 6 1.96 -3.78 31.47
C MET A 6 0.52 -3.95 30.97
N ARG A 7 -0.13 -2.86 30.54
CA ARG A 7 -1.47 -2.93 29.92
C ARG A 7 -1.45 -3.73 28.62
N ALA A 8 -0.50 -3.47 27.73
CA ALA A 8 -0.35 -4.18 26.46
C ALA A 8 -0.10 -5.69 26.68
N ALA A 9 0.78 -6.05 27.63
CA ALA A 9 0.98 -7.44 28.01
C ALA A 9 -0.30 -8.08 28.57
N ASN A 10 -1.05 -7.37 29.42
CA ASN A 10 -2.33 -7.86 29.94
C ASN A 10 -3.38 -8.00 28.82
N CYS A 11 -3.49 -7.04 27.90
CA CYS A 11 -4.41 -7.10 26.77
C CYS A 11 -4.05 -8.27 25.85
N SER A 12 -2.76 -8.52 25.62
CA SER A 12 -2.32 -9.68 24.84
C SER A 12 -2.73 -10.99 25.53
N ASP A 13 -2.46 -11.13 26.83
CA ASP A 13 -2.87 -12.31 27.60
C ASP A 13 -4.39 -12.49 27.61
N ILE A 14 -5.17 -11.42 27.80
CA ILE A 14 -6.65 -11.48 27.78
C ILE A 14 -7.14 -12.00 26.43
N SER A 15 -6.58 -11.49 25.34
CA SER A 15 -6.95 -11.96 24.00
C SER A 15 -6.52 -13.41 23.78
N ASP A 16 -5.35 -13.83 24.28
CA ASP A 16 -4.92 -15.23 24.19
C ASP A 16 -5.86 -16.13 25.00
N PHE A 17 -6.30 -15.68 26.18
CA PHE A 17 -7.33 -16.36 26.97
C PHE A 17 -8.67 -16.42 26.24
N ASN A 18 -9.08 -15.38 25.53
CA ASN A 18 -10.31 -15.38 24.75
C ASN A 18 -10.22 -16.35 23.56
N THR A 19 -9.09 -16.39 22.85
CA THR A 19 -8.84 -17.37 21.78
C THR A 19 -8.86 -18.78 22.31
N LEU A 20 -8.18 -19.05 23.43
CA LEU A 20 -8.21 -20.36 24.10
C LEU A 20 -9.64 -20.72 24.50
N SER A 21 -10.34 -19.84 25.21
CA SER A 21 -11.71 -20.09 25.67
C SER A 21 -12.68 -20.29 24.51
N GLY A 22 -12.51 -19.58 23.40
CA GLY A 22 -13.36 -19.72 22.21
C GLY A 22 -13.08 -21.01 21.44
N SER A 23 -11.84 -21.50 21.46
CA SER A 23 -11.42 -22.68 20.70
C SER A 23 -11.79 -23.99 21.39
N VAL A 24 -11.62 -24.09 22.72
CA VAL A 24 -11.67 -25.39 23.43
C VAL A 24 -13.09 -25.97 23.51
N GLY A 25 -14.15 -25.16 23.43
CA GLY A 25 -15.54 -25.61 23.45
C GLY A 25 -15.93 -26.45 24.68
N ASP A 26 -17.09 -27.10 24.65
CA ASP A 26 -17.62 -27.92 25.76
C ASP A 26 -17.32 -29.43 25.62
N GLU A 27 -16.83 -29.86 24.45
CA GLU A 27 -16.60 -31.28 24.15
C GLU A 27 -15.15 -31.65 24.47
N GLU A 28 -14.96 -32.66 25.32
CA GLU A 28 -13.65 -33.25 25.58
C GLU A 28 -13.17 -34.05 24.36
N LEU A 29 -12.11 -33.59 23.71
CA LEU A 29 -11.45 -34.27 22.59
C LEU A 29 -10.15 -34.92 23.06
N ASP A 30 -10.15 -36.26 23.09
CA ASP A 30 -8.96 -37.06 23.38
C ASP A 30 -8.39 -37.63 22.07
N GLY A 31 -7.26 -37.07 21.64
CA GLY A 31 -6.60 -37.47 20.38
C GLY A 31 -6.25 -38.96 20.33
N ALA A 32 -5.87 -39.58 21.46
CA ALA A 32 -5.55 -41.01 21.49
C ALA A 32 -6.81 -41.84 21.23
N LYS A 33 -7.92 -41.47 21.85
CA LYS A 33 -9.21 -42.13 21.66
C LYS A 33 -9.78 -41.91 20.25
N ILE A 34 -9.63 -40.71 19.69
CA ILE A 34 -10.08 -40.40 18.33
C ILE A 34 -9.37 -41.31 17.33
N LEU A 35 -8.04 -41.38 17.37
CA LEU A 35 -7.24 -42.21 16.46
C LEU A 35 -7.50 -43.71 16.64
N GLU A 36 -7.69 -44.17 17.89
CA GLU A 36 -8.06 -45.56 18.17
C GLU A 36 -9.41 -45.92 17.52
N GLN A 37 -10.43 -45.09 17.72
CA GLN A 37 -11.79 -45.35 17.21
C GLN A 37 -11.87 -45.24 15.69
N GLN A 38 -11.10 -44.36 15.06
CA GLN A 38 -10.97 -44.32 13.59
C GLN A 38 -10.41 -45.64 13.05
N ARG A 39 -9.32 -46.15 13.63
CA ARG A 39 -8.71 -47.41 13.19
C ARG A 39 -9.65 -48.59 13.38
N GLU A 40 -10.35 -48.64 14.51
CA GLU A 40 -11.31 -49.70 14.81
C GLU A 40 -12.49 -49.68 13.83
N ALA A 41 -13.05 -48.50 13.53
CA ALA A 41 -14.12 -48.36 12.55
C ALA A 41 -13.68 -48.77 11.14
N LEU A 42 -12.48 -48.37 10.73
CA LEU A 42 -11.92 -48.76 9.43
C LEU A 42 -11.69 -50.28 9.34
N HIS A 43 -11.09 -50.88 10.37
CA HIS A 43 -10.86 -52.31 10.44
C HIS A 43 -12.17 -53.12 10.43
N GLN A 44 -13.19 -52.67 11.17
CA GLN A 44 -14.50 -53.32 11.15
C GLN A 44 -15.20 -53.19 9.80
N LYS A 45 -15.08 -52.03 9.14
CA LYS A 45 -15.59 -51.82 7.77
C LYS A 45 -14.99 -52.84 6.81
N GLU A 46 -13.65 -52.94 6.76
CA GLU A 46 -12.94 -53.89 5.90
C GLU A 46 -13.37 -55.33 6.20
N SER A 47 -13.48 -55.70 7.49
CA SER A 47 -13.94 -57.02 7.88
C SER A 47 -15.37 -57.35 7.40
N TYR A 48 -16.30 -56.39 7.47
CA TYR A 48 -17.66 -56.60 6.96
C TYR A 48 -17.70 -56.66 5.42
N GLU A 49 -16.88 -55.87 4.71
CA GLU A 49 -16.76 -55.94 3.26
C GLU A 49 -16.22 -57.31 2.80
N ASP A 50 -15.22 -57.86 3.50
CA ASP A 50 -14.68 -59.19 3.26
C ASP A 50 -15.75 -60.28 3.46
N VAL A 51 -16.51 -60.21 4.55
CA VAL A 51 -17.61 -61.15 4.82
C VAL A 51 -18.72 -61.02 3.78
N ALA A 52 -19.05 -59.81 3.35
CA ALA A 52 -20.01 -59.58 2.27
C ALA A 52 -19.57 -60.23 0.97
N GLU A 53 -18.28 -60.13 0.61
CA GLU A 53 -17.73 -60.77 -0.59
C GLU A 53 -17.77 -62.30 -0.50
N VAL A 54 -17.51 -62.89 0.68
CA VAL A 54 -17.70 -64.34 0.90
C VAL A 54 -19.15 -64.75 0.62
N TYR A 55 -20.13 -64.03 1.17
CA TYR A 55 -21.55 -64.33 0.93
C TYR A 55 -21.97 -64.09 -0.52
N ARG A 56 -21.42 -63.07 -1.18
CA ARG A 56 -21.61 -62.83 -2.62
C ARG A 56 -21.14 -64.02 -3.45
N GLN A 57 -19.98 -64.59 -3.14
CA GLN A 57 -19.44 -65.76 -3.82
C GLN A 57 -20.28 -67.02 -3.55
N LEU A 58 -20.73 -67.22 -2.31
CA LEU A 58 -21.66 -68.30 -1.97
C LEU A 58 -22.99 -68.19 -2.74
N ALA A 59 -23.58 -66.99 -2.82
CA ALA A 59 -24.81 -66.75 -3.57
C ALA A 59 -24.64 -66.99 -5.09
N ARG A 60 -23.46 -66.68 -5.65
CA ARG A 60 -23.16 -66.92 -7.07
C ARG A 60 -23.04 -68.39 -7.43
N ASN A 61 -22.49 -69.20 -6.51
CA ASN A 61 -22.20 -70.61 -6.72
C ASN A 61 -23.34 -71.55 -6.26
N GLU A 62 -24.42 -71.01 -5.70
CA GLU A 62 -25.55 -71.78 -5.19
C GLU A 62 -26.71 -71.87 -6.20
N ASP A 63 -27.17 -73.10 -6.47
CA ASP A 63 -28.24 -73.40 -7.41
C ASP A 63 -29.63 -73.41 -6.74
N THR A 64 -29.67 -73.57 -5.41
CA THR A 64 -30.92 -73.59 -4.64
C THR A 64 -31.44 -72.17 -4.42
N LEU A 65 -32.59 -71.84 -5.01
CA LEU A 65 -33.18 -70.49 -4.95
C LEU A 65 -33.30 -69.93 -3.52
N TYR A 66 -33.69 -70.77 -2.55
CA TYR A 66 -33.83 -70.37 -1.15
C TYR A 66 -32.49 -70.01 -0.50
N LEU A 67 -31.44 -70.83 -0.69
CA LEU A 67 -30.12 -70.58 -0.12
C LEU A 67 -29.43 -69.39 -0.79
N LYS A 68 -29.61 -69.24 -2.11
CA LYS A 68 -29.16 -68.06 -2.85
C LYS A 68 -29.77 -66.78 -2.31
N TYR A 69 -31.09 -66.76 -2.07
CA TYR A 69 -31.76 -65.62 -1.44
C TYR A 69 -31.20 -65.34 -0.03
N HIS A 70 -31.01 -66.37 0.79
CA HIS A 70 -30.43 -66.23 2.12
C HIS A 70 -29.02 -65.62 2.08
N TYR A 71 -28.12 -66.12 1.23
CA TYR A 71 -26.76 -65.59 1.10
C TYR A 71 -26.74 -64.15 0.57
N SER A 72 -27.61 -63.79 -0.38
CA SER A 72 -27.74 -62.39 -0.82
C SER A 72 -28.25 -61.46 0.29
N GLN A 73 -29.11 -61.94 1.19
CA GLN A 73 -29.51 -61.17 2.37
C GLN A 73 -28.35 -60.99 3.35
N CYS A 74 -27.56 -62.03 3.59
CA CYS A 74 -26.37 -61.95 4.44
C CYS A 74 -25.29 -61.02 3.85
N GLU A 75 -25.09 -61.04 2.53
CA GLU A 75 -24.23 -60.08 1.82
C GLU A 75 -24.70 -58.64 2.10
N GLN A 76 -25.98 -58.35 1.84
CA GLN A 76 -26.53 -57.00 2.03
C GLN A 76 -26.41 -56.54 3.49
N GLN A 77 -26.68 -57.43 4.45
CA GLN A 77 -26.55 -57.12 5.87
C GLN A 77 -25.13 -56.72 6.25
N ASN A 78 -24.11 -57.38 5.68
CA ASN A 78 -22.72 -57.03 5.93
C ASN A 78 -22.31 -55.74 5.20
N LEU A 79 -22.83 -55.49 3.99
CA LEU A 79 -22.63 -54.20 3.31
C LEU A 79 -23.25 -53.03 4.11
N ASP A 80 -24.43 -53.22 4.69
CA ASP A 80 -25.08 -52.22 5.54
C ASP A 80 -24.24 -51.94 6.80
N LEU A 81 -23.66 -52.99 7.42
CA LEU A 81 -22.75 -52.84 8.56
C LEU A 81 -21.44 -52.13 8.17
N ALA A 82 -20.86 -52.46 7.02
CA ALA A 82 -19.69 -51.76 6.49
C ALA A 82 -19.98 -50.26 6.24
N LEU A 83 -21.16 -49.95 5.71
CA LEU A 83 -21.61 -48.57 5.52
C LEU A 83 -21.70 -47.82 6.86
N VAL A 84 -22.29 -48.43 7.89
CA VAL A 84 -22.37 -47.84 9.24
C VAL A 84 -20.98 -47.56 9.81
N GLN A 85 -20.04 -48.49 9.65
CA GLN A 85 -18.66 -48.31 10.09
C GLN A 85 -17.93 -47.20 9.29
N GLY A 86 -18.20 -47.09 7.98
CA GLY A 86 -17.72 -45.98 7.16
C GLY A 86 -18.24 -44.63 7.65
N LEU A 87 -19.52 -44.52 8.01
CA LEU A 87 -20.08 -43.30 8.58
C LEU A 87 -19.49 -42.98 9.97
N LEU A 88 -19.21 -44.00 10.77
CA LEU A 88 -18.55 -43.83 12.08
C LEU A 88 -17.12 -43.31 11.91
N TYR A 89 -16.37 -43.84 10.94
CA TYR A 89 -15.04 -43.35 10.59
C TYR A 89 -15.07 -41.86 10.21
N GLU A 90 -15.97 -41.44 9.31
CA GLU A 90 -16.11 -40.03 8.92
C GLU A 90 -16.50 -39.13 10.10
N ALA A 91 -17.33 -39.62 11.03
CA ALA A 91 -17.67 -38.88 12.23
C ALA A 91 -16.45 -38.66 13.15
N TRP A 92 -15.57 -39.67 13.29
CA TRP A 92 -14.32 -39.52 14.05
C TRP A 92 -13.29 -38.67 13.32
N LYS A 93 -13.24 -38.70 11.99
CA LYS A 93 -12.39 -37.82 11.18
C LYS A 93 -12.73 -36.36 11.40
N LYS A 94 -14.01 -35.99 11.44
CA LYS A 94 -14.44 -34.63 11.80
C LYS A 94 -14.00 -34.19 13.20
N LYS A 95 -13.86 -35.13 14.15
CA LYS A 95 -13.35 -34.82 15.49
C LYS A 95 -11.84 -34.60 15.51
N GLU A 96 -11.09 -35.33 14.68
CA GLU A 96 -9.67 -35.09 14.44
C GLU A 96 -9.46 -33.71 13.82
N GLU A 97 -10.21 -33.37 12.77
CA GLU A 97 -10.17 -32.03 12.14
C GLU A 97 -10.44 -30.91 13.15
N LYS A 98 -11.40 -31.11 14.06
CA LYS A 98 -11.70 -30.18 15.15
C LYS A 98 -10.56 -30.10 16.17
N PHE A 99 -9.96 -31.24 16.54
CA PHE A 99 -8.81 -31.28 17.44
C PHE A 99 -7.61 -30.51 16.85
N ASP A 100 -7.29 -30.78 15.58
CA ASP A 100 -6.20 -30.11 14.87
C ASP A 100 -6.46 -28.61 14.72
N ALA A 101 -7.71 -28.20 14.49
CA ALA A 101 -8.07 -26.78 14.45
C ALA A 101 -7.80 -26.09 15.80
N ILE A 102 -8.11 -26.75 16.92
CA ILE A 102 -7.83 -26.24 18.27
C ILE A 102 -6.33 -26.20 18.54
N ASP A 103 -5.58 -27.25 18.19
CA ASP A 103 -4.13 -27.29 18.38
C ASP A 103 -3.45 -26.16 17.59
N ASN A 104 -3.80 -26.00 16.32
CA ASN A 104 -3.29 -24.92 15.48
C ASN A 104 -3.64 -23.52 16.01
N ALA A 105 -4.88 -23.32 16.47
CA ALA A 105 -5.32 -22.04 17.04
C ALA A 105 -4.66 -21.71 18.38
N THR A 106 -4.20 -22.72 19.13
CA THR A 106 -3.67 -22.56 20.49
C THR A 106 -2.15 -22.69 20.61
N ALA A 107 -1.46 -23.23 19.60
CA ALA A 107 -0.03 -23.56 19.64
C ALA A 107 0.91 -22.40 19.99
N LYS A 108 0.52 -21.15 19.70
CA LYS A 108 1.36 -19.96 19.92
C LYS A 108 0.90 -19.05 21.07
N LEU A 109 -0.18 -19.40 21.76
CA LEU A 109 -0.74 -18.56 22.83
C LEU A 109 0.26 -18.40 23.99
N PHE A 110 0.28 -17.21 24.61
CA PHE A 110 1.10 -16.84 25.78
C PHE A 110 2.62 -16.89 25.57
N THR A 111 3.11 -17.05 24.34
CA THR A 111 4.56 -17.19 24.06
C THR A 111 5.31 -15.85 24.01
N THR A 112 4.62 -14.74 23.75
CA THR A 112 5.25 -13.45 23.37
C THR A 112 5.41 -12.45 24.52
N VAL A 113 4.62 -12.53 25.59
CA VAL A 113 4.50 -11.44 26.60
C VAL A 113 5.54 -11.47 27.74
N GLY A 114 6.28 -12.57 27.90
CA GLY A 114 7.19 -12.77 29.04
C GLY A 114 8.30 -11.72 29.13
N SER A 115 8.88 -11.35 27.98
CA SER A 115 9.91 -10.32 27.86
C SER A 115 9.38 -8.93 28.25
N MET A 116 8.18 -8.56 27.79
CA MET A 116 7.52 -7.29 28.11
C MET A 116 7.31 -7.14 29.63
N ARG A 117 6.86 -8.21 30.30
CA ARG A 117 6.65 -8.22 31.76
C ARG A 117 7.96 -8.10 32.53
N SER A 118 9.03 -8.77 32.08
CA SER A 118 10.36 -8.66 32.69
C SER A 118 10.90 -7.24 32.58
N ILE A 119 10.88 -6.65 31.38
CA ILE A 119 11.36 -5.29 31.12
C ILE A 119 10.56 -4.25 31.90
N ALA A 120 9.24 -4.44 32.04
CA ALA A 120 8.40 -3.58 32.87
C ALA A 120 8.77 -3.64 34.36
N ARG A 121 9.06 -4.84 34.89
CA ARG A 121 9.54 -4.99 36.29
C ARG A 121 10.89 -4.33 36.51
N GLU A 122 11.83 -4.49 35.58
CA GLU A 122 13.12 -3.81 35.64
C GLU A 122 12.97 -2.28 35.60
N GLY A 123 12.11 -1.76 34.71
CA GLY A 123 11.80 -0.33 34.65
C GLY A 123 11.19 0.21 35.95
N LEU A 124 10.28 -0.54 36.57
CA LEU A 124 9.71 -0.20 37.88
C LEU A 124 10.78 -0.15 38.97
N GLU A 125 11.65 -1.16 39.03
CA GLU A 125 12.71 -1.25 40.02
C GLU A 125 13.74 -0.12 39.87
N TYR A 126 14.01 0.29 38.62
CA TYR A 126 14.82 1.47 38.34
C TYR A 126 14.15 2.75 38.83
N MET A 127 12.86 2.97 38.53
CA MET A 127 12.16 4.20 38.93
C MET A 127 12.16 4.42 40.44
N LYS A 128 12.14 3.34 41.25
CA LYS A 128 12.29 3.44 42.71
C LYS A 128 13.59 4.12 43.14
N ASN A 129 14.65 3.98 42.36
CA ASN A 129 16.00 4.45 42.65
C ASN A 129 16.45 5.65 41.80
N ALA A 130 15.58 6.12 40.89
CA ALA A 130 15.88 7.15 39.88
C ALA A 130 15.81 8.59 40.42
N TYR A 131 15.11 8.82 41.53
CA TYR A 131 15.12 10.10 42.22
C TYR A 131 16.17 10.06 43.33
N ARG A 132 17.28 10.78 43.12
CA ARG A 132 18.37 10.90 44.10
C ARG A 132 18.59 12.38 44.38
N ASN A 133 18.54 12.76 45.65
CA ASN A 133 18.78 14.13 46.12
C ASN A 133 17.89 15.19 45.43
N GLY A 134 16.62 14.89 45.18
CA GLY A 134 15.68 15.81 44.55
C GLY A 134 15.82 15.95 43.03
N ASN A 135 16.81 15.29 42.42
CA ASN A 135 17.03 15.28 40.98
C ASN A 135 16.66 13.92 40.38
N TYR A 136 16.03 13.97 39.20
CA TYR A 136 15.78 12.80 38.39
C TYR A 136 17.05 12.44 37.61
N ASP A 137 17.60 11.26 37.86
CA ASP A 137 18.76 10.75 37.14
C ASP A 137 18.37 10.37 35.70
N THR A 138 18.83 11.15 34.72
CA THR A 138 18.56 10.95 33.29
C THR A 138 19.60 10.08 32.58
N SER A 139 20.68 9.68 33.27
CA SER A 139 21.82 8.97 32.66
C SER A 139 21.50 7.56 32.16
N VAL A 140 20.40 6.97 32.64
CA VAL A 140 19.91 5.63 32.25
C VAL A 140 18.64 5.73 31.41
N ARG A 141 18.49 6.82 30.64
CA ARG A 141 17.35 7.00 29.73
C ARG A 141 17.21 5.83 28.74
N ASP A 142 18.30 5.12 28.43
CA ASP A 142 18.40 4.35 27.20
C ASP A 142 18.14 2.84 27.34
N SER A 143 18.64 2.15 28.36
CA SER A 143 18.73 0.68 28.28
C SER A 143 17.39 -0.07 28.41
N TRP A 144 16.55 0.26 29.41
CA TRP A 144 15.26 -0.41 29.58
C TRP A 144 14.17 0.21 28.69
N ARG A 145 14.28 1.49 28.34
CA ARG A 145 13.32 2.17 27.45
C ARG A 145 13.43 1.68 26.01
N MET A 146 14.65 1.58 25.48
CA MET A 146 14.91 0.99 24.16
C MET A 146 14.51 -0.48 24.13
N ARG A 147 14.85 -1.27 25.16
CA ARG A 147 14.39 -2.66 25.27
C ARG A 147 12.87 -2.77 25.29
N MET A 148 12.18 -1.82 25.93
CA MET A 148 10.72 -1.80 25.98
C MET A 148 10.11 -1.44 24.62
N GLN A 149 10.66 -0.48 23.87
CA GLN A 149 10.25 -0.21 22.49
C GLN A 149 10.51 -1.42 21.59
N ASN A 150 11.71 -2.00 21.67
CA ASN A 150 12.07 -3.21 20.94
C ASN A 150 11.16 -4.40 21.26
N SER A 151 10.61 -4.49 22.48
CA SER A 151 9.69 -5.58 22.82
C SER A 151 8.38 -5.56 22.00
N TYR A 152 7.93 -4.39 21.55
CA TYR A 152 6.80 -4.31 20.60
C TYR A 152 7.22 -4.75 19.20
N LEU A 153 8.43 -4.37 18.76
CA LEU A 153 8.98 -4.80 17.47
C LEU A 153 9.19 -6.31 17.43
N THR A 154 9.81 -6.91 18.45
CA THR A 154 10.03 -8.36 18.53
C THR A 154 8.73 -9.15 18.64
N ARG A 155 7.62 -8.52 19.07
CA ARG A 155 6.30 -9.15 19.07
C ARG A 155 5.78 -9.35 17.64
N PHE A 156 5.96 -8.35 16.76
CA PHE A 156 5.53 -8.41 15.36
C PHE A 156 6.57 -9.00 14.42
N MET A 157 7.84 -8.88 14.77
CA MET A 157 8.98 -9.31 13.97
C MET A 157 9.97 -10.08 14.86
N PRO A 158 9.60 -11.29 15.36
CA PRO A 158 10.50 -12.10 16.14
C PRO A 158 11.72 -12.51 15.32
N THR A 159 12.89 -12.45 15.96
CA THR A 159 14.17 -12.90 15.41
C THR A 159 14.53 -14.24 16.04
N ASP A 160 14.82 -15.23 15.22
CA ASP A 160 15.25 -16.55 15.69
C ASP A 160 16.71 -16.54 16.18
N SER A 161 17.18 -17.68 16.72
CA SER A 161 18.54 -17.83 17.22
C SER A 161 19.64 -17.71 16.14
N THR A 162 19.26 -17.76 14.86
CA THR A 162 20.17 -17.61 13.72
C THR A 162 20.22 -16.19 13.18
N GLY A 163 19.38 -15.29 13.71
CA GLY A 163 19.29 -13.89 13.29
C GLY A 163 18.24 -13.64 12.21
N ASN A 164 17.47 -14.66 11.79
CA ASN A 164 16.41 -14.49 10.81
C ASN A 164 15.18 -13.88 11.47
N THR A 165 14.67 -12.81 10.87
CA THR A 165 13.46 -12.13 11.34
C THR A 165 12.27 -12.60 10.52
N THR A 166 11.19 -12.98 11.19
CA THR A 166 9.94 -13.43 10.57
C THR A 166 8.80 -12.52 10.97
N ILE A 167 7.78 -12.37 10.12
CA ILE A 167 6.60 -11.54 10.45
C ILE A 167 5.59 -12.40 11.20
N ASN A 168 5.17 -11.93 12.37
CA ASN A 168 4.13 -12.56 13.18
C ASN A 168 2.76 -11.94 12.86
N TRP A 169 2.15 -12.46 11.79
CA TRP A 169 0.85 -11.98 11.31
C TRP A 169 -0.26 -12.11 12.35
N ASP A 170 -0.26 -13.18 13.16
CA ASP A 170 -1.27 -13.40 14.20
C ASP A 170 -1.31 -12.22 15.20
N GLU A 171 -0.14 -11.72 15.62
CA GLU A 171 -0.02 -10.57 16.52
C GLU A 171 -0.37 -9.24 15.84
N ILE A 172 -0.09 -9.10 14.54
CA ILE A 172 -0.44 -7.91 13.75
C ILE A 172 -1.96 -7.84 13.60
N GLU A 173 -2.60 -8.92 13.14
CA GLU A 173 -4.06 -9.03 12.96
C GLU A 173 -4.79 -8.76 14.27
N LYS A 174 -4.34 -9.38 15.37
CA LYS A 174 -4.85 -9.14 16.73
C LYS A 174 -4.70 -7.67 17.17
N THR A 175 -3.63 -7.01 16.77
CA THR A 175 -3.40 -5.59 17.13
C THR A 175 -4.29 -4.67 16.31
N VAL A 176 -4.33 -4.87 14.99
CA VAL A 176 -5.11 -4.05 14.06
C VAL A 176 -6.62 -4.26 14.28
N GLY A 177 -7.05 -5.44 14.73
CA GLY A 177 -8.44 -5.73 15.09
C GLY A 177 -8.99 -4.97 16.30
N LYS A 178 -8.15 -4.28 17.09
CA LYS A 178 -8.61 -3.41 18.18
C LYS A 178 -9.28 -2.13 17.62
N ASP A 179 -10.07 -1.46 18.45
CA ASP A 179 -10.49 -0.09 18.15
C ASP A 179 -9.26 0.83 18.03
N ALA A 180 -9.33 1.84 17.14
CA ALA A 180 -8.20 2.73 16.87
C ALA A 180 -7.67 3.42 18.15
N LEU A 181 -8.56 3.75 19.09
CA LEU A 181 -8.19 4.38 20.37
C LEU A 181 -7.53 3.42 21.37
N GLU A 182 -7.62 2.11 21.14
CA GLU A 182 -7.04 1.08 21.99
C GLU A 182 -5.65 0.63 21.52
N ILE A 183 -5.32 0.86 20.24
CA ILE A 183 -3.97 0.65 19.71
C ILE A 183 -3.05 1.71 20.30
N THR A 184 -1.95 1.28 20.91
CA THR A 184 -1.04 2.22 21.56
C THR A 184 -0.11 2.91 20.56
N ALA A 185 0.43 4.07 20.94
CA ALA A 185 1.49 4.75 20.20
C ALA A 185 2.68 3.82 19.87
N GLU A 186 3.07 2.98 20.83
CA GLU A 186 4.16 2.01 20.65
C GLU A 186 3.79 0.87 19.68
N GLU A 187 2.52 0.46 19.64
CA GLU A 187 2.01 -0.52 18.67
C GLU A 187 1.93 0.08 17.27
N TYR A 188 1.43 1.31 17.11
CA TYR A 188 1.43 2.00 15.81
C TYR A 188 2.85 2.21 15.27
N TYR A 189 3.79 2.61 16.12
CA TYR A 189 5.20 2.69 15.73
C TYR A 189 5.72 1.35 15.19
N ALA A 190 5.43 0.26 15.90
CA ALA A 190 5.85 -1.08 15.47
C ALA A 190 5.17 -1.53 14.17
N LEU A 191 3.88 -1.25 13.99
CA LEU A 191 3.15 -1.49 12.74
C LEU A 191 3.77 -0.72 11.56
N SER A 192 4.17 0.54 11.77
CA SER A 192 4.86 1.32 10.74
C SER A 192 6.23 0.76 10.39
N VAL A 193 7.02 0.29 11.38
CA VAL A 193 8.30 -0.37 11.10
C VAL A 193 8.09 -1.64 10.29
N VAL A 194 7.10 -2.47 10.66
CA VAL A 194 6.74 -3.68 9.89
C VAL A 194 6.44 -3.28 8.45
N TYR A 195 5.46 -2.38 8.26
CA TYR A 195 5.01 -1.92 6.94
C TYR A 195 6.16 -1.44 6.04
N LEU A 196 7.09 -0.67 6.59
CA LEU A 196 8.23 -0.13 5.86
C LEU A 196 9.25 -1.21 5.42
N ASN A 197 9.14 -2.45 5.90
CA ASN A 197 10.07 -3.54 5.60
C ASN A 197 9.45 -4.76 4.90
N LEU A 198 8.13 -4.76 4.63
CA LEU A 198 7.42 -5.84 3.91
C LEU A 198 7.81 -5.96 2.43
N ASP A 199 7.66 -7.13 1.81
CA ASP A 199 7.68 -7.22 0.35
C ASP A 199 6.31 -6.87 -0.27
N ALA A 200 6.18 -6.89 -1.60
CA ALA A 200 4.93 -6.52 -2.28
C ALA A 200 3.72 -7.41 -1.93
N GLU A 201 3.95 -8.71 -1.73
CA GLU A 201 2.89 -9.66 -1.35
C GLU A 201 2.41 -9.36 0.07
N ASP A 202 3.35 -9.20 1.00
CA ASP A 202 3.07 -8.86 2.38
C ASP A 202 2.47 -7.46 2.53
N LEU A 203 2.84 -6.50 1.67
CA LEU A 203 2.22 -5.16 1.62
C LEU A 203 0.72 -5.27 1.31
N THR A 204 0.33 -6.15 0.39
CA THR A 204 -1.08 -6.40 0.07
C THR A 204 -1.81 -6.91 1.30
N ARG A 205 -1.29 -7.95 1.94
CA ARG A 205 -1.88 -8.54 3.15
C ARG A 205 -2.01 -7.50 4.28
N PHE A 206 -0.95 -6.73 4.52
CA PHE A 206 -0.93 -5.72 5.58
C PHE A 206 -2.00 -4.65 5.37
N LEU A 207 -2.12 -4.11 4.15
CA LEU A 207 -3.08 -3.04 3.87
C LEU A 207 -4.51 -3.51 3.97
N SER A 208 -4.81 -4.75 3.55
CA SER A 208 -6.15 -5.34 3.71
C SER A 208 -6.64 -5.38 5.15
N LEU A 209 -5.75 -5.40 6.16
CA LEU A 209 -6.12 -5.33 7.58
C LEU A 209 -6.70 -3.97 7.98
N PHE A 210 -6.48 -2.93 7.18
CA PHE A 210 -6.96 -1.57 7.42
C PHE A 210 -8.18 -1.22 6.56
N ILE A 211 -8.80 -2.20 5.90
CA ILE A 211 -9.97 -1.99 5.04
C ILE A 211 -11.13 -2.87 5.53
N ASP A 212 -12.14 -2.23 6.09
CA ASP A 212 -13.26 -2.90 6.74
C ASP A 212 -14.45 -3.05 5.77
N LYS A 213 -15.07 -4.24 5.72
CA LYS A 213 -16.28 -4.45 4.92
C LYS A 213 -17.41 -3.57 5.47
N THR A 214 -18.05 -2.81 4.60
CA THR A 214 -19.06 -1.82 5.03
C THR A 214 -20.47 -2.15 4.59
N LYS A 215 -20.67 -2.62 3.35
CA LYS A 215 -21.98 -3.02 2.84
C LYS A 215 -21.86 -3.97 1.67
N ASP A 216 -22.90 -4.77 1.49
CA ASP A 216 -23.21 -5.45 0.24
C ASP A 216 -24.26 -4.61 -0.50
N VAL A 217 -23.96 -4.24 -1.73
CA VAL A 217 -24.88 -3.59 -2.65
C VAL A 217 -25.41 -4.69 -3.56
N ASP A 218 -26.72 -4.91 -3.46
CA ASP A 218 -27.43 -5.99 -4.15
C ASP A 218 -28.60 -5.37 -4.93
N MET A 219 -28.78 -5.78 -6.17
CA MET A 219 -29.90 -5.31 -6.96
C MET A 219 -31.22 -5.93 -6.44
N PRO A 220 -32.29 -5.12 -6.22
CA PRO A 220 -33.57 -5.68 -5.81
C PRO A 220 -34.12 -6.68 -6.84
N TRP A 221 -34.57 -7.86 -6.39
CA TRP A 221 -35.10 -8.96 -7.21
C TRP A 221 -36.14 -8.55 -8.29
N TYR A 222 -36.89 -7.47 -8.07
CA TYR A 222 -37.84 -6.94 -9.05
C TYR A 222 -37.10 -6.38 -10.28
N ASN A 223 -35.98 -5.70 -10.09
CA ASN A 223 -35.16 -5.17 -11.20
C ASN A 223 -34.47 -6.28 -11.99
N GLU A 224 -34.13 -7.41 -11.37
CA GLU A 224 -33.59 -8.60 -12.06
C GLU A 224 -34.62 -9.21 -13.02
N LEU A 225 -35.91 -9.12 -12.66
CA LEU A 225 -37.02 -9.74 -13.40
C LEU A 225 -37.42 -8.96 -14.66
N PHE A 226 -37.28 -7.64 -14.68
CA PHE A 226 -37.75 -6.78 -15.79
C PHE A 226 -36.65 -6.31 -16.75
N GLY A 227 -35.37 -6.54 -16.42
CA GLY A 227 -34.25 -6.30 -17.31
C GLY A 227 -34.11 -4.83 -17.78
N PRO A 228 -33.36 -4.58 -18.87
CA PRO A 228 -32.94 -3.23 -19.31
C PRO A 228 -34.07 -2.24 -19.61
N ALA A 229 -35.33 -2.71 -19.71
CA ALA A 229 -36.50 -1.86 -19.94
C ALA A 229 -36.82 -0.90 -18.78
N ALA A 230 -36.24 -1.13 -17.59
CA ALA A 230 -36.36 -0.26 -16.42
C ALA A 230 -35.25 0.81 -16.31
N GLY A 231 -34.27 0.80 -17.23
CA GLY A 231 -33.28 1.88 -17.37
C GLY A 231 -32.12 1.91 -16.36
N GLN A 232 -31.67 0.78 -15.78
CA GLN A 232 -30.58 0.81 -14.80
C GLN A 232 -29.56 -0.34 -14.87
N CYS A 233 -28.37 0.00 -14.35
CA CYS A 233 -27.14 -0.79 -14.18
C CYS A 233 -27.28 -1.82 -13.05
N ASN A 234 -26.72 -3.03 -13.20
CA ASN A 234 -26.55 -3.94 -12.07
C ASN A 234 -25.48 -3.37 -11.11
N GLU A 235 -25.83 -3.20 -9.84
CA GLU A 235 -24.95 -2.71 -8.78
C GLU A 235 -24.58 -3.84 -7.79
N ASP A 236 -24.30 -5.05 -8.31
CA ASP A 236 -23.97 -6.19 -7.45
C ASP A 236 -22.48 -6.18 -7.07
N TYR A 237 -22.17 -5.62 -5.91
CA TYR A 237 -20.81 -5.57 -5.38
C TYR A 237 -20.77 -5.41 -3.86
N SER A 238 -19.65 -5.81 -3.27
CA SER A 238 -19.35 -5.52 -1.87
C SER A 238 -18.42 -4.30 -1.78
N GLU A 239 -18.59 -3.47 -0.76
CA GLU A 239 -17.83 -2.22 -0.55
C GLU A 239 -17.04 -2.28 0.76
N TRP A 240 -15.75 -1.94 0.70
CA TRP A 240 -14.85 -1.87 1.84
C TRP A 240 -14.27 -0.47 1.98
N ASN A 241 -14.33 0.08 3.19
CA ASN A 241 -13.81 1.42 3.48
C ASN A 241 -12.51 1.32 4.25
N VAL A 242 -11.56 2.17 3.86
CA VAL A 242 -10.30 2.32 4.57
C VAL A 242 -10.57 2.90 5.96
N ASN A 243 -10.01 2.27 6.98
CA ASN A 243 -10.00 2.75 8.34
C ASN A 243 -8.96 3.88 8.49
N ASN A 244 -9.36 5.09 8.08
CA ASN A 244 -8.49 6.25 8.04
C ASN A 244 -7.91 6.62 9.41
N ASP A 245 -8.61 6.36 10.51
CA ASP A 245 -8.08 6.63 11.85
C ASP A 245 -6.83 5.80 12.14
N LYS A 246 -6.88 4.49 11.83
CA LYS A 246 -5.73 3.59 11.99
C LYS A 246 -4.64 3.87 10.96
N LEU A 247 -5.02 4.03 9.69
CA LEU A 247 -4.04 4.20 8.60
C LEU A 247 -3.27 5.53 8.72
N ASN A 248 -3.93 6.61 9.17
CA ASN A 248 -3.27 7.89 9.41
C ASN A 248 -2.22 7.82 10.54
N GLN A 249 -2.44 6.99 11.57
CA GLN A 249 -1.43 6.77 12.61
C GLN A 249 -0.21 6.03 12.04
N VAL A 250 -0.44 4.98 11.24
CA VAL A 250 0.66 4.25 10.57
C VAL A 250 1.44 5.18 9.64
N LEU A 251 0.74 6.01 8.86
CA LEU A 251 1.34 7.02 7.98
C LEU A 251 2.19 8.03 8.76
N ALA A 252 1.68 8.55 9.87
CA ALA A 252 2.38 9.53 10.70
C ALA A 252 3.69 8.96 11.27
N TYR A 253 3.66 7.73 11.81
CA TYR A 253 4.86 7.08 12.32
C TYR A 253 5.83 6.67 11.20
N ALA A 254 5.33 6.26 10.03
CA ALA A 254 6.16 5.99 8.87
C ALA A 254 6.95 7.24 8.44
N GLY A 255 6.29 8.39 8.38
CA GLY A 255 6.94 9.68 8.12
C GLY A 255 7.99 10.04 9.18
N ILE A 256 7.70 9.82 10.47
CA ILE A 256 8.71 10.04 11.53
C ILE A 256 9.94 9.13 11.32
N ILE A 257 9.75 7.88 10.91
CA ILE A 257 10.84 6.93 10.67
C ILE A 257 11.69 7.37 9.46
N SER A 258 11.08 7.85 8.37
CA SER A 258 11.83 8.36 7.22
C SER A 258 12.61 9.63 7.57
N GLU A 259 12.05 10.51 8.40
CA GLU A 259 12.72 11.73 8.89
C GLU A 259 13.89 11.42 9.83
N VAL A 260 13.75 10.43 10.71
CA VAL A 260 14.87 9.96 11.55
C VAL A 260 15.97 9.37 10.66
N THR A 261 15.60 8.65 9.60
CA THR A 261 16.57 8.11 8.62
C THR A 261 17.29 9.22 7.88
N LEU A 262 16.58 10.28 7.47
CA LEU A 262 17.19 11.48 6.85
C LEU A 262 18.22 12.14 7.77
N LYS A 263 17.86 12.37 9.04
CA LYS A 263 18.77 12.97 10.02
C LYS A 263 20.00 12.10 10.28
N ALA A 264 19.84 10.78 10.21
CA ALA A 264 20.98 9.87 10.30
C ALA A 264 21.89 9.98 9.07
N MET A 265 21.34 10.14 7.87
CA MET A 265 22.11 10.41 6.65
C MET A 265 22.90 11.72 6.76
N GLN A 266 22.24 12.81 7.15
CA GLN A 266 22.85 14.14 7.36
C GLN A 266 23.97 14.16 8.41
N GLY A 267 23.97 13.18 9.33
CA GLY A 267 25.02 13.03 10.34
C GLY A 267 26.23 12.21 9.88
N ILE A 268 26.20 11.67 8.66
CA ILE A 268 27.24 10.82 8.09
C ILE A 268 27.97 11.59 7.01
N ASP A 269 29.29 11.69 7.14
CA ASP A 269 30.13 12.15 6.05
C ASP A 269 30.11 11.11 4.91
N LYS A 270 29.56 11.51 3.76
CA LYS A 270 29.39 10.68 2.56
C LYS A 270 30.71 10.23 1.97
N ASP A 271 31.76 11.05 2.05
CA ASP A 271 33.09 10.74 1.54
C ASP A 271 33.84 9.79 2.46
N GLU A 272 33.69 9.95 3.77
CA GLU A 272 34.32 9.06 4.75
C GLU A 272 33.59 7.71 4.89
N ASN A 273 32.26 7.69 4.76
CA ASN A 273 31.42 6.51 5.02
C ASN A 273 30.38 6.21 3.93
N PRO A 274 30.80 6.09 2.64
CA PRO A 274 29.87 6.00 1.51
C PRO A 274 28.95 4.77 1.56
N LYS A 275 29.43 3.65 2.13
CA LYS A 275 28.62 2.43 2.25
C LYS A 275 27.42 2.60 3.19
N THR A 276 27.63 3.29 4.30
CA THR A 276 26.57 3.51 5.31
C THR A 276 25.57 4.53 4.78
N TYR A 277 26.07 5.60 4.16
CA TYR A 277 25.24 6.61 3.51
C TYR A 277 24.34 5.98 2.44
N ASN A 278 24.91 5.27 1.45
CA ASN A 278 24.15 4.66 0.36
C ASN A 278 23.11 3.62 0.86
N LEU A 279 23.40 2.93 1.96
CA LEU A 279 22.45 2.01 2.57
C LEU A 279 21.25 2.74 3.17
N LEU A 280 21.49 3.85 3.88
CA LEU A 280 20.43 4.65 4.47
C LEU A 280 19.61 5.39 3.40
N GLU A 281 20.26 5.92 2.38
CA GLU A 281 19.63 6.53 1.20
C GLU A 281 18.68 5.55 0.53
N LYS A 282 19.17 4.34 0.18
CA LYS A 282 18.32 3.29 -0.40
C LYS A 282 17.13 2.95 0.51
N LYS A 283 17.38 2.78 1.82
CA LYS A 283 16.31 2.48 2.79
C LYS A 283 15.29 3.62 2.86
N ARG A 284 15.75 4.86 2.87
CA ARG A 284 14.87 6.03 2.89
C ARG A 284 14.03 6.10 1.63
N ASN A 285 14.61 5.81 0.48
CA ASN A 285 13.92 5.80 -0.80
C ASN A 285 12.84 4.71 -0.85
N ASP A 286 13.16 3.50 -0.35
CA ASP A 286 12.17 2.44 -0.15
C ASP A 286 11.05 2.91 0.81
N MET A 287 11.38 3.61 1.90
CA MET A 287 10.40 4.13 2.85
C MET A 287 9.47 5.19 2.26
N LEU A 288 10.02 6.16 1.52
CA LEU A 288 9.24 7.23 0.88
C LEU A 288 8.28 6.67 -0.16
N GLN A 289 8.72 5.71 -0.98
CA GLN A 289 7.85 5.03 -1.93
C GLN A 289 6.66 4.35 -1.23
N ARG A 290 6.92 3.67 -0.12
CA ARG A 290 5.88 3.01 0.69
C ARG A 290 4.96 4.02 1.37
N ILE A 291 5.48 5.12 1.91
CA ILE A 291 4.67 6.22 2.43
C ILE A 291 3.70 6.72 1.35
N THR A 292 4.18 6.88 0.12
CA THR A 292 3.37 7.29 -1.03
C THR A 292 2.30 6.25 -1.39
N VAL A 293 2.62 4.95 -1.35
CA VAL A 293 1.62 3.87 -1.50
C VAL A 293 0.54 3.96 -0.42
N LEU A 294 0.92 4.19 0.83
CA LEU A 294 -0.02 4.34 1.95
C LEU A 294 -0.95 5.55 1.75
N GLN A 295 -0.40 6.67 1.27
CA GLN A 295 -1.17 7.87 0.92
C GLN A 295 -2.14 7.61 -0.22
N ALA A 296 -1.73 6.90 -1.27
CA ALA A 296 -2.60 6.55 -2.39
C ALA A 296 -3.78 5.67 -1.96
N VAL A 297 -3.55 4.64 -1.13
CA VAL A 297 -4.64 3.80 -0.57
C VAL A 297 -5.61 4.62 0.26
N ARG A 298 -5.09 5.55 1.08
CA ARG A 298 -5.92 6.49 1.86
C ARG A 298 -6.74 7.41 0.95
N GLU A 299 -6.16 7.91 -0.13
CA GLU A 299 -6.83 8.80 -1.10
C GLU A 299 -7.94 8.07 -1.87
N VAL A 300 -7.74 6.80 -2.24
CA VAL A 300 -8.80 5.96 -2.84
C VAL A 300 -9.96 5.79 -1.85
N GLY A 301 -9.66 5.44 -0.60
CA GLY A 301 -10.61 5.39 0.51
C GLY A 301 -11.66 4.28 0.47
N VAL A 302 -12.10 3.86 -0.72
CA VAL A 302 -13.14 2.83 -0.91
C VAL A 302 -12.69 1.83 -1.97
N PHE A 303 -12.72 0.55 -1.61
CA PHE A 303 -12.39 -0.58 -2.48
C PHE A 303 -13.64 -1.44 -2.69
N ARG A 304 -13.74 -2.07 -3.87
CA ARG A 304 -14.88 -2.92 -4.23
C ARG A 304 -14.41 -4.31 -4.66
N ALA A 305 -15.30 -5.27 -4.55
CA ALA A 305 -15.13 -6.63 -5.07
C ALA A 305 -16.50 -7.19 -5.46
N ASP A 306 -16.48 -8.40 -6.01
CA ASP A 306 -17.70 -9.13 -6.37
C ASP A 306 -18.62 -9.29 -5.13
N ILE A 307 -19.94 -9.30 -5.35
CA ILE A 307 -20.91 -9.38 -4.26
C ILE A 307 -20.67 -10.61 -3.39
N TYR A 308 -20.75 -10.42 -2.07
CA TYR A 308 -20.47 -11.44 -1.04
C TYR A 308 -19.01 -11.92 -1.00
N ALA A 309 -18.06 -11.23 -1.64
CA ALA A 309 -16.65 -11.53 -1.42
C ALA A 309 -16.26 -11.30 0.05
N ASP A 310 -15.29 -12.09 0.50
CA ASP A 310 -14.80 -12.10 1.88
C ASP A 310 -13.74 -11.00 2.12
N SER A 311 -13.16 -10.44 1.05
CA SER A 311 -12.09 -9.43 1.09
C SER A 311 -12.19 -8.46 -0.09
N PRO A 312 -11.64 -7.23 0.03
CA PRO A 312 -11.58 -6.30 -1.10
C PRO A 312 -10.66 -6.84 -2.20
N ASP A 313 -10.95 -6.47 -3.45
CA ASP A 313 -10.09 -6.77 -4.60
C ASP A 313 -8.97 -5.72 -4.66
N ILE A 314 -7.90 -5.94 -3.91
CA ILE A 314 -6.70 -5.11 -3.88
C ILE A 314 -5.45 -6.00 -4.00
N LYS A 315 -4.51 -5.57 -4.83
CA LYS A 315 -3.22 -6.25 -5.01
C LYS A 315 -2.10 -5.26 -5.25
N ILE A 316 -0.96 -5.45 -4.61
CA ILE A 316 0.27 -4.70 -4.87
C ILE A 316 1.27 -5.60 -5.59
N GLU A 317 1.80 -5.10 -6.69
CA GLU A 317 2.84 -5.77 -7.48
C GLU A 317 4.06 -4.86 -7.61
N GLU A 318 5.26 -5.42 -7.43
CA GLU A 318 6.52 -4.73 -7.71
C GLU A 318 7.02 -5.09 -9.12
N ASP A 319 7.31 -4.07 -9.91
CA ASP A 319 7.98 -4.24 -11.20
C ASP A 319 9.48 -4.53 -10.99
N ALA A 320 9.98 -5.66 -11.51
CA ALA A 320 11.33 -6.12 -11.22
C ALA A 320 12.45 -5.20 -11.76
N GLU A 321 12.19 -4.45 -12.84
CA GLU A 321 13.19 -3.58 -13.47
C GLU A 321 13.18 -2.16 -12.88
N SER A 322 11.99 -1.55 -12.83
CA SER A 322 11.81 -0.17 -12.36
C SER A 322 11.59 -0.05 -10.85
N ARG A 323 11.37 -1.17 -10.15
CA ARG A 323 10.97 -1.22 -8.72
C ARG A 323 9.71 -0.44 -8.41
N ALA A 324 8.89 -0.14 -9.42
CA ALA A 324 7.62 0.56 -9.23
C ALA A 324 6.61 -0.35 -8.52
N LEU A 325 5.87 0.20 -7.56
CA LEU A 325 4.79 -0.50 -6.87
C LEU A 325 3.45 -0.12 -7.51
N THR A 326 2.72 -1.11 -8.00
CA THR A 326 1.41 -0.91 -8.64
C THR A 326 0.31 -1.46 -7.75
N ILE A 327 -0.56 -0.58 -7.26
CA ILE A 327 -1.79 -0.94 -6.58
C ILE A 327 -2.84 -1.21 -7.65
N LYS A 328 -3.34 -2.44 -7.73
CA LYS A 328 -4.44 -2.85 -8.61
C LYS A 328 -5.68 -3.08 -7.77
N PHE A 329 -6.82 -2.57 -8.22
CA PHE A 329 -8.08 -2.73 -7.52
C PHE A 329 -9.28 -2.59 -8.46
N LYS A 330 -10.45 -3.02 -7.98
CA LYS A 330 -11.72 -2.76 -8.66
C LYS A 330 -12.43 -1.54 -8.08
N GLU A 331 -12.99 -0.74 -8.96
CA GLU A 331 -13.91 0.32 -8.60
C GLU A 331 -15.05 0.43 -9.61
N TYR A 332 -16.03 1.28 -9.31
CA TYR A 332 -17.11 1.59 -10.22
C TYR A 332 -16.59 2.46 -11.37
N ARG A 333 -16.66 1.97 -12.61
CA ARG A 333 -16.47 2.76 -13.84
C ARG A 333 -17.75 2.69 -14.67
N ASN A 334 -18.18 3.82 -15.20
CA ASN A 334 -19.30 3.85 -16.13
C ASN A 334 -18.83 3.36 -17.51
N ILE A 335 -18.85 2.04 -17.71
CA ILE A 335 -18.37 1.38 -18.94
C ILE A 335 -19.47 1.13 -19.99
N GLY A 336 -20.71 1.54 -19.70
CA GLY A 336 -21.84 1.49 -20.64
C GLY A 336 -22.14 2.84 -21.30
N SER A 337 -22.84 2.84 -22.44
CA SER A 337 -23.44 4.06 -22.99
C SER A 337 -24.85 4.26 -22.42
N GLU A 338 -25.38 5.49 -22.42
CA GLU A 338 -26.79 5.75 -22.05
C GLU A 338 -27.79 4.87 -22.85
N SER A 339 -27.40 4.45 -24.05
CA SER A 339 -28.19 3.60 -24.95
C SER A 339 -27.95 2.09 -24.79
N ALA A 340 -26.91 1.68 -24.05
CA ALA A 340 -26.51 0.28 -23.84
C ALA A 340 -25.65 0.16 -22.56
N PRO A 341 -26.25 0.26 -21.36
CA PRO A 341 -25.53 0.05 -20.11
C PRO A 341 -25.00 -1.39 -20.04
N THR A 342 -23.75 -1.55 -19.60
CA THR A 342 -23.12 -2.85 -19.36
C THR A 342 -23.64 -3.50 -18.08
N PHE A 343 -23.63 -4.83 -18.03
CA PHE A 343 -24.18 -5.63 -16.92
C PHE A 343 -23.30 -5.68 -15.66
N SER A 344 -22.08 -5.15 -15.70
CA SER A 344 -21.25 -4.90 -14.50
C SER A 344 -20.54 -3.59 -14.72
N ASN A 345 -20.53 -2.73 -13.69
CA ASN A 345 -19.81 -1.47 -13.70
C ASN A 345 -18.54 -1.53 -12.84
N LEU A 346 -18.14 -2.71 -12.35
CA LEU A 346 -16.82 -2.90 -11.76
C LEU A 346 -15.78 -3.02 -12.87
N ALA A 347 -14.75 -2.19 -12.81
CA ALA A 347 -13.65 -2.25 -13.75
C ALA A 347 -12.31 -2.06 -13.04
N ASP A 348 -11.28 -2.62 -13.67
CA ASP A 348 -9.92 -2.59 -13.17
C ASP A 348 -9.37 -1.17 -13.16
N SER A 349 -8.71 -0.85 -12.05
CA SER A 349 -8.07 0.43 -11.80
C SER A 349 -6.69 0.19 -11.22
N SER A 350 -5.80 1.14 -11.45
CA SER A 350 -4.44 1.03 -10.95
C SER A 350 -3.84 2.36 -10.57
N ILE A 351 -3.00 2.32 -9.55
CA ILE A 351 -2.15 3.44 -9.14
C ILE A 351 -0.72 2.92 -9.11
N LYS A 352 0.14 3.49 -9.96
CA LYS A 352 1.54 3.09 -10.06
C LYS A 352 2.42 4.14 -9.40
N VAL A 353 3.12 3.73 -8.34
CA VAL A 353 4.08 4.55 -7.60
C VAL A 353 5.49 4.20 -8.06
N LYS A 354 6.12 5.07 -8.87
CA LYS A 354 7.51 4.90 -9.30
C LYS A 354 8.45 4.95 -8.10
N TYR A 355 9.60 4.28 -8.24
CA TYR A 355 10.65 4.34 -7.23
C TYR A 355 11.09 5.78 -6.94
N THR A 356 11.46 6.04 -5.70
CA THR A 356 11.83 7.39 -5.25
C THR A 356 13.07 7.88 -6.02
N MET A 357 12.96 9.09 -6.56
CA MET A 357 14.03 9.79 -7.26
C MET A 357 14.53 10.95 -6.42
N ASP A 358 15.84 11.01 -6.24
CA ASP A 358 16.51 12.13 -5.56
C ASP A 358 17.01 13.14 -6.60
N SER A 359 16.83 14.43 -6.28
CA SER A 359 17.17 15.73 -6.89
C SER A 359 17.98 15.90 -8.19
N SER A 360 18.59 14.85 -8.74
CA SER A 360 19.07 14.79 -10.12
C SER A 360 18.01 14.13 -11.03
N CYS A 361 17.70 14.77 -12.16
CA CYS A 361 16.85 14.22 -13.24
C CYS A 361 15.33 14.15 -12.95
N ILE A 362 14.82 14.75 -11.87
CA ILE A 362 13.37 14.84 -11.60
C ILE A 362 12.65 15.59 -12.73
N ASP A 363 13.21 16.72 -13.12
CA ASP A 363 12.78 17.54 -14.26
C ASP A 363 12.81 16.74 -15.57
N MET A 364 13.88 15.98 -15.82
CA MET A 364 14.02 15.15 -17.02
C MET A 364 12.94 14.07 -17.12
N GLU A 365 12.65 13.37 -16.01
CA GLU A 365 11.58 12.36 -15.97
C GLU A 365 10.21 13.01 -16.17
N SER A 366 9.97 14.20 -15.60
CA SER A 366 8.73 14.94 -15.83
C SER A 366 8.56 15.37 -17.28
N ILE A 367 9.64 15.80 -17.96
CA ILE A 367 9.62 16.14 -19.39
C ILE A 367 9.27 14.91 -20.22
N LYS A 368 9.88 13.77 -19.94
CA LYS A 368 9.60 12.50 -20.64
C LYS A 368 8.15 12.04 -20.44
N ASN A 369 7.62 12.19 -19.22
CA ASN A 369 6.22 11.89 -18.93
C ASN A 369 5.28 12.80 -19.72
N ALA A 370 5.56 14.12 -19.74
CA ALA A 370 4.78 15.08 -20.52
C ALA A 370 4.80 14.75 -22.02
N GLU A 371 5.97 14.43 -22.59
CA GLU A 371 6.10 14.02 -23.99
C GLU A 371 5.24 12.79 -24.29
N THR A 372 5.26 11.79 -23.41
CA THR A 372 4.49 10.55 -23.56
C THR A 372 2.98 10.81 -23.52
N ILE A 373 2.51 11.60 -22.54
CA ILE A 373 1.10 11.97 -22.39
C ILE A 373 0.60 12.71 -23.63
N LEU A 374 1.34 13.71 -24.08
CA LEU A 374 0.94 14.55 -25.20
C LEU A 374 0.98 13.79 -26.52
N THR A 375 2.00 12.95 -26.73
CA THR A 375 2.08 12.09 -27.90
C THR A 375 0.90 11.13 -27.96
N THR A 376 0.51 10.55 -26.82
CA THR A 376 -0.64 9.66 -26.73
C THR A 376 -1.95 10.40 -26.99
N TYR A 377 -2.12 11.56 -26.35
CA TYR A 377 -3.35 12.36 -26.43
C TYR A 377 -3.57 12.95 -27.83
N PHE A 378 -2.53 13.46 -28.48
CA PHE A 378 -2.60 14.06 -29.81
C PHE A 378 -2.35 13.08 -30.97
N GLY A 379 -2.30 11.76 -30.72
CA GLY A 379 -2.34 10.73 -31.76
C GLY A 379 -1.03 10.46 -32.51
N GLY A 380 0.12 10.42 -31.81
CA GLY A 380 1.35 9.83 -32.34
C GLY A 380 2.26 10.77 -33.14
N TYR A 381 2.10 12.09 -33.02
CA TYR A 381 3.10 13.03 -33.51
C TYR A 381 4.34 12.95 -32.62
N SER A 382 5.35 12.18 -33.03
CA SER A 382 6.65 12.20 -32.36
C SER A 382 7.35 13.52 -32.70
N VAL A 383 7.82 14.24 -31.68
CA VAL A 383 8.65 15.43 -31.90
C VAL A 383 10.02 15.06 -32.50
N ALA A 384 10.37 13.77 -32.53
CA ALA A 384 11.67 13.29 -33.01
C ALA A 384 12.11 13.79 -34.40
N GLU A 385 11.18 14.14 -35.30
CA GLU A 385 11.51 14.68 -36.64
C GLU A 385 11.65 16.21 -36.71
N GLU A 386 11.09 17.00 -35.78
CA GLU A 386 11.22 18.48 -35.77
C GLU A 386 11.94 19.06 -34.53
N SER A 387 11.99 18.34 -33.39
CA SER A 387 12.81 18.65 -32.21
C SER A 387 14.07 17.79 -32.19
N GLY A 388 14.84 17.82 -33.28
CA GLY A 388 16.20 17.31 -33.26
C GLY A 388 16.94 17.95 -32.08
N LYS A 389 16.98 17.22 -30.95
CA LYS A 389 17.55 17.54 -29.65
C LYS A 389 16.71 18.46 -28.72
N PHE A 390 15.89 17.86 -27.85
CA PHE A 390 15.99 18.18 -26.41
C PHE A 390 17.39 17.74 -25.92
N VAL A 391 18.46 18.31 -26.47
CA VAL A 391 19.76 18.26 -25.81
C VAL A 391 19.66 19.33 -24.76
N LEU A 392 19.29 18.84 -23.58
CA LEU A 392 19.42 19.51 -22.30
C LEU A 392 20.91 19.78 -22.13
N ASP A 393 21.30 21.04 -22.27
CA ASP A 393 22.49 21.53 -21.58
C ASP A 393 22.07 21.63 -20.11
N GLU A 394 22.85 21.09 -19.18
CA GLU A 394 22.51 20.94 -17.74
C GLU A 394 22.32 22.29 -17.01
N THR A 395 22.36 23.42 -17.74
CA THR A 395 22.24 24.78 -17.21
C THR A 395 20.77 25.25 -17.14
N LYS A 396 20.07 24.75 -16.11
CA LYS A 396 19.08 25.37 -15.21
C LYS A 396 18.00 26.37 -15.70
N GLY A 397 17.74 26.49 -17.01
CA GLY A 397 16.61 27.28 -17.53
C GLY A 397 16.34 27.09 -19.03
N GLU A 398 17.36 26.71 -19.79
CA GLU A 398 17.22 26.42 -21.22
C GLU A 398 16.37 25.16 -21.47
N ALA A 399 16.36 24.23 -20.52
CA ALA A 399 15.57 23.00 -20.50
C ALA A 399 14.05 23.27 -20.53
N ILE A 400 13.55 24.06 -19.58
CA ILE A 400 12.14 24.46 -19.52
C ILE A 400 11.80 25.37 -20.71
N GLY A 401 12.69 26.27 -21.12
CA GLY A 401 12.49 27.08 -22.32
C GLY A 401 12.21 26.22 -23.55
N LYS A 402 13.05 25.21 -23.81
CA LYS A 402 12.87 24.24 -24.90
C LYS A 402 11.61 23.38 -24.70
N ALA A 403 11.29 22.99 -23.47
CA ALA A 403 10.06 22.26 -23.15
C ALA A 403 8.81 23.08 -23.49
N ALA A 404 8.76 24.32 -23.03
CA ALA A 404 7.67 25.26 -23.30
C ALA A 404 7.53 25.54 -24.81
N GLU A 405 8.63 25.69 -25.55
CA GLU A 405 8.60 25.83 -27.02
C GLU A 405 8.01 24.59 -27.72
N GLY A 406 8.45 23.39 -27.31
CA GLY A 406 7.89 22.13 -27.80
C GLY A 406 6.40 22.01 -27.52
N LEU A 407 5.98 22.30 -26.29
CA LEU A 407 4.58 22.31 -25.85
C LEU A 407 3.72 23.33 -26.61
N ALA A 408 4.23 24.54 -26.82
CA ALA A 408 3.55 25.57 -27.61
C ALA A 408 3.38 25.15 -29.08
N SER A 409 4.35 24.42 -29.63
CA SER A 409 4.25 23.87 -31.00
C SER A 409 3.12 22.83 -31.14
N TYR A 410 2.90 22.00 -30.11
CA TYR A 410 1.78 21.06 -30.06
C TYR A 410 0.43 21.77 -30.02
N ALA A 411 0.27 22.78 -29.15
CA ALA A 411 -0.96 23.56 -29.06
C ALA A 411 -1.30 24.24 -30.40
N LYS A 412 -0.30 24.79 -31.09
CA LYS A 412 -0.45 25.44 -32.40
C LYS A 412 -0.85 24.46 -33.51
N LYS A 413 -0.37 23.21 -33.45
CA LYS A 413 -0.64 22.17 -34.46
C LYS A 413 -1.99 21.46 -34.23
N ALA A 414 -2.37 21.23 -32.97
CA ALA A 414 -3.66 20.65 -32.61
C ALA A 414 -4.84 21.59 -32.97
N GLY A 415 -4.66 22.90 -32.81
CA GLY A 415 -5.64 23.92 -33.23
C GLY A 415 -5.53 24.30 -34.70
N LYS A 416 -5.80 23.36 -35.62
CA LYS A 416 -5.85 23.63 -37.08
C LYS A 416 -6.64 24.92 -37.34
N THR A 417 -5.91 25.97 -37.69
CA THR A 417 -6.40 27.31 -38.10
C THR A 417 -7.00 28.23 -37.02
N GLY A 418 -6.54 28.20 -35.76
CA GLY A 418 -6.96 29.17 -34.71
C GLY A 418 -5.85 30.05 -34.09
N MET A 419 -4.67 29.49 -33.81
CA MET A 419 -3.61 30.17 -33.03
C MET A 419 -2.62 31.03 -33.86
N SER A 420 -2.76 31.08 -35.19
CA SER A 420 -1.68 31.54 -36.07
C SER A 420 -1.62 33.05 -36.33
N LYS A 421 -2.25 33.92 -35.53
CA LYS A 421 -2.20 35.38 -35.79
C LYS A 421 -1.56 36.29 -34.74
N ALA A 422 -0.96 35.77 -33.67
CA ALA A 422 -0.27 36.62 -32.70
C ALA A 422 0.91 35.94 -31.98
N ILE A 423 1.78 35.24 -32.69
CA ILE A 423 3.03 34.74 -32.08
C ILE A 423 4.06 35.87 -32.15
N GLY A 424 3.99 36.75 -31.14
CA GLY A 424 5.16 37.47 -30.67
C GLY A 424 6.10 36.47 -30.00
N TYR A 425 7.40 36.69 -30.19
CA TYR A 425 8.49 36.01 -29.49
C TYR A 425 8.17 35.78 -28.01
N ILE A 426 8.53 34.61 -27.47
CA ILE A 426 8.62 34.38 -26.03
C ILE A 426 9.93 35.04 -25.59
N PRO A 427 9.94 36.17 -24.86
CA PRO A 427 11.07 36.47 -24.02
C PRO A 427 10.98 35.50 -22.86
N ILE A 428 12.05 34.74 -22.63
CA ILE A 428 12.42 34.35 -21.28
C ILE A 428 12.33 35.65 -20.44
N VAL A 429 11.71 35.60 -19.27
CA VAL A 429 11.33 36.70 -18.33
C VAL A 429 9.82 36.91 -18.25
N GLY A 430 9.28 36.60 -17.06
CA GLY A 430 7.99 37.00 -16.48
C GLY A 430 6.86 37.43 -17.42
N ASP A 431 5.98 36.49 -17.76
CA ASP A 431 4.52 36.65 -17.83
C ASP A 431 3.95 35.53 -18.71
N VAL A 432 3.32 34.53 -18.09
CA VAL A 432 2.33 33.71 -18.80
C VAL A 432 1.05 34.52 -18.91
N ALA A 433 1.10 35.58 -19.73
CA ALA A 433 -0.08 36.31 -20.15
C ALA A 433 -0.92 35.40 -21.06
N PHE A 434 -1.76 34.61 -20.38
CA PHE A 434 -3.01 33.99 -20.79
C PHE A 434 -3.20 33.74 -22.31
N LEU A 435 -3.23 32.46 -22.70
CA LEU A 435 -3.79 31.98 -23.96
C LEU A 435 -5.25 32.43 -24.09
N ALA A 436 -5.49 33.64 -24.58
CA ALA A 436 -6.82 34.18 -24.82
C ALA A 436 -7.33 33.68 -26.20
N ILE A 437 -8.38 32.85 -26.20
CA ILE A 437 -9.03 32.34 -27.40
C ILE A 437 -10.38 33.04 -27.56
N ASP A 438 -10.52 33.85 -28.61
CA ASP A 438 -11.75 34.55 -28.98
C ASP A 438 -12.39 33.87 -30.21
N THR A 439 -13.09 32.73 -30.04
CA THR A 439 -14.16 32.25 -30.97
C THR A 439 -14.92 31.04 -30.42
N ALA A 440 -16.24 30.98 -30.70
CA ALA A 440 -17.23 30.21 -29.93
C ALA A 440 -17.59 28.79 -30.44
N ALA A 441 -17.00 28.29 -31.53
CA ALA A 441 -17.39 26.99 -32.11
C ALA A 441 -16.34 25.87 -31.95
N ASP A 442 -15.06 26.22 -31.77
CA ASP A 442 -13.95 25.29 -31.44
C ASP A 442 -13.59 25.31 -29.93
N TYR A 443 -14.44 25.91 -29.09
CA TYR A 443 -14.06 26.35 -27.75
C TYR A 443 -13.78 25.22 -26.76
N GLU A 444 -14.56 24.13 -26.76
CA GLU A 444 -14.42 23.03 -25.77
C GLU A 444 -13.20 22.15 -26.05
N GLU A 445 -13.03 21.66 -27.28
CA GLU A 445 -11.86 20.84 -27.67
C GLU A 445 -10.56 21.62 -27.50
N THR A 446 -10.54 22.90 -27.87
CA THR A 446 -9.35 23.75 -27.68
C THR A 446 -9.09 24.03 -26.20
N LYS A 447 -10.12 24.09 -25.35
CA LYS A 447 -9.99 24.31 -23.91
C LYS A 447 -9.43 23.08 -23.19
N ASP A 448 -9.87 21.88 -23.55
CA ASP A 448 -9.32 20.64 -23.00
C ASP A 448 -7.86 20.43 -23.45
N ASN A 449 -7.55 20.72 -24.72
CA ASN A 449 -6.18 20.70 -25.24
C ASN A 449 -5.27 21.67 -24.47
N VAL A 450 -5.72 22.92 -24.26
CA VAL A 450 -4.96 23.94 -23.52
C VAL A 450 -4.80 23.54 -22.06
N LYS A 451 -5.84 22.96 -21.44
CA LYS A 451 -5.79 22.48 -20.06
C LYS A 451 -4.71 21.42 -19.88
N ILE A 452 -4.68 20.40 -20.74
CA ILE A 452 -3.69 19.31 -20.66
C ILE A 452 -2.27 19.85 -20.86
N VAL A 453 -2.04 20.72 -21.85
CA VAL A 453 -0.72 21.32 -22.07
C VAL A 453 -0.27 22.15 -20.87
N LYS A 454 -1.19 22.92 -20.27
CA LYS A 454 -0.89 23.71 -19.08
C LYS A 454 -0.54 22.83 -17.89
N GLU A 455 -1.32 21.78 -17.62
CA GLU A 455 -1.03 20.82 -16.55
C GLU A 455 0.34 20.17 -16.71
N GLN A 456 0.74 19.81 -17.94
CA GLN A 456 2.08 19.27 -18.18
C GLN A 456 3.19 20.29 -17.93
N LEU A 457 2.97 21.56 -18.30
CA LEU A 457 3.93 22.63 -18.03
C LEU A 457 4.08 22.90 -16.53
N ASP A 458 2.99 22.95 -15.78
CA ASP A 458 2.98 23.19 -14.34
C ASP A 458 3.65 22.01 -13.59
N ASN A 459 3.47 20.77 -14.07
CA ASN A 459 4.20 19.60 -13.58
C ASN A 459 5.72 19.71 -13.81
N ILE A 460 6.16 20.17 -14.99
CA ILE A 460 7.59 20.35 -15.29
C ILE A 460 8.21 21.45 -14.41
N LYS A 461 7.51 22.57 -14.18
CA LYS A 461 7.98 23.62 -13.26
C LYS A 461 8.10 23.12 -11.83
N SER A 462 7.12 22.37 -11.36
CA SER A 462 7.13 21.76 -10.03
C SER A 462 8.31 20.80 -9.90
N ALA A 463 8.51 19.94 -10.91
CA ALA A 463 9.65 19.03 -10.98
C ALA A 463 11.01 19.75 -10.96
N GLN A 464 11.13 20.90 -11.64
CA GLN A 464 12.34 21.71 -11.58
C GLN A 464 12.55 22.27 -10.17
N LEU A 465 11.52 22.86 -9.53
CA LEU A 465 11.66 23.34 -8.16
C LEU A 465 12.07 22.23 -7.19
N TYR A 466 11.47 21.04 -7.31
CA TYR A 466 11.85 19.90 -6.49
C TYR A 466 13.31 19.46 -6.77
N SER A 467 13.77 19.54 -8.01
CA SER A 467 15.18 19.29 -8.38
C SER A 467 16.13 20.36 -7.81
N ASP A 468 15.73 21.63 -7.84
CA ASP A 468 16.55 22.77 -7.41
C ASP A 468 16.68 22.84 -5.89
N PHE A 469 15.60 22.53 -5.16
CA PHE A 469 15.56 22.52 -3.70
C PHE A 469 15.84 21.14 -3.07
N ASP A 470 16.50 20.26 -3.81
CA ASP A 470 16.92 18.95 -3.34
C ASP A 470 15.78 18.12 -2.69
N TYR A 471 14.62 18.01 -3.33
CA TYR A 471 13.54 17.13 -2.86
C TYR A 471 13.74 15.70 -3.38
N SER A 472 13.26 14.73 -2.62
CA SER A 472 13.04 13.34 -3.05
C SER A 472 11.58 13.19 -3.51
N VAL A 473 11.35 12.67 -4.72
CA VAL A 473 9.99 12.58 -5.28
C VAL A 473 9.60 11.16 -5.69
N ASN A 474 8.30 10.87 -5.60
CA ASN A 474 7.66 9.76 -6.29
C ASN A 474 6.74 10.30 -7.38
N PHE A 475 6.87 9.80 -8.60
CA PHE A 475 5.84 9.98 -9.63
C PHE A 475 4.76 8.93 -9.44
N VAL A 476 3.51 9.38 -9.33
CA VAL A 476 2.34 8.53 -9.11
C VAL A 476 1.42 8.64 -10.30
N GLU A 477 1.30 7.56 -11.07
CA GLU A 477 0.41 7.46 -12.22
C GLU A 477 -0.94 6.90 -11.75
N TYR A 478 -1.99 7.71 -11.87
CA TYR A 478 -3.35 7.31 -11.57
C TYR A 478 -4.03 6.86 -12.86
N ASP A 479 -4.58 5.65 -12.86
CA ASP A 479 -5.59 5.18 -13.79
C ASP A 479 -6.78 4.72 -12.95
N THR A 480 -7.65 5.67 -12.63
CA THR A 480 -8.86 5.49 -11.81
C THR A 480 -10.09 6.02 -12.54
N ALA A 481 -11.28 5.72 -12.04
CA ALA A 481 -12.56 6.21 -12.57
C ALA A 481 -12.64 7.75 -12.55
N SER A 482 -12.05 8.37 -11.52
CA SER A 482 -12.09 9.81 -11.29
C SER A 482 -10.90 10.58 -11.85
N SER A 483 -9.76 9.92 -12.09
CA SER A 483 -8.52 10.57 -12.48
C SER A 483 -7.64 9.69 -13.37
N LYS A 484 -7.13 10.29 -14.46
CA LYS A 484 -6.11 9.73 -15.34
C LYS A 484 -4.97 10.72 -15.50
N GLU A 485 -4.13 10.83 -14.47
CA GLU A 485 -3.10 11.85 -14.36
C GLU A 485 -1.79 11.31 -13.75
N ILE A 486 -0.74 12.12 -13.82
CA ILE A 486 0.52 11.87 -13.11
C ILE A 486 0.69 12.96 -12.06
N LYS A 487 0.79 12.57 -10.80
CA LYS A 487 1.03 13.44 -9.64
C LYS A 487 2.46 13.28 -9.15
N ILE A 488 3.10 14.37 -8.75
CA ILE A 488 4.41 14.36 -8.11
C ILE A 488 4.20 14.44 -6.59
N VAL A 489 4.71 13.46 -5.85
CA VAL A 489 4.69 13.46 -4.38
C VAL A 489 6.10 13.76 -3.89
N ALA A 490 6.31 14.96 -3.34
CA ALA A 490 7.61 15.45 -2.91
C ALA A 490 7.82 15.33 -1.39
N ASN A 491 9.04 14.97 -1.00
CA ASN A 491 9.51 14.91 0.39
C ASN A 491 10.88 15.58 0.46
N HIS A 492 11.28 16.10 1.63
CA HIS A 492 12.60 16.71 1.79
C HIS A 492 13.72 15.75 1.38
N GLY A 493 14.74 16.23 0.70
CA GLY A 493 16.02 15.55 0.58
C GLY A 493 16.99 16.01 1.66
N GLU A 494 18.27 15.79 1.42
CA GLU A 494 19.32 16.02 2.41
C GLU A 494 19.52 17.50 2.72
N ASN A 495 19.50 18.32 1.67
CA ASN A 495 19.89 19.72 1.70
C ASN A 495 18.73 20.70 1.52
N THR A 496 17.49 20.21 1.40
CA THR A 496 16.30 21.05 1.15
C THR A 496 16.25 22.29 2.04
N ILE A 497 16.39 22.13 3.36
CA ILE A 497 16.29 23.24 4.31
C ILE A 497 17.47 24.21 4.16
N ASN A 498 18.67 23.70 3.92
CA ASN A 498 19.86 24.54 3.73
C ASN A 498 19.74 25.39 2.46
N ILE A 499 19.29 24.78 1.37
CA ILE A 499 19.07 25.47 0.09
C ILE A 499 17.97 26.52 0.23
N ILE A 500 16.84 26.20 0.88
CA ILE A 500 15.76 27.18 1.13
C ILE A 500 16.32 28.40 1.89
N ASN A 501 17.07 28.16 2.97
CA ASN A 501 17.65 29.25 3.77
C ASN A 501 18.66 30.08 2.97
N GLN A 502 19.48 29.44 2.16
CA GLN A 502 20.48 30.11 1.33
C GLN A 502 19.80 30.96 0.24
N VAL A 503 18.82 30.41 -0.48
CA VAL A 503 18.05 31.14 -1.50
C VAL A 503 17.29 32.33 -0.90
N ASN A 504 16.65 32.16 0.26
CA ASN A 504 15.98 33.25 0.97
C ASN A 504 16.96 34.37 1.36
N SER A 505 18.16 34.00 1.82
CA SER A 505 19.22 34.95 2.16
C SER A 505 19.75 35.70 0.94
N ASP A 506 20.02 34.98 -0.15
CA ASP A 506 20.68 35.53 -1.34
C ASP A 506 19.73 36.36 -2.22
N LEU A 507 18.46 35.96 -2.29
CA LEU A 507 17.44 36.66 -3.08
C LEU A 507 16.63 37.68 -2.28
N GLU A 508 16.79 37.71 -0.95
CA GLU A 508 15.96 38.48 -0.02
C GLU A 508 14.48 38.09 -0.08
N LEU A 509 14.23 36.78 -0.17
CA LEU A 509 12.90 36.18 -0.25
C LEU A 509 12.48 35.54 1.08
N ASP A 510 11.18 35.25 1.20
CA ASP A 510 10.58 34.50 2.31
C ASP A 510 9.78 33.31 1.74
N ILE A 511 10.52 32.33 1.22
CA ILE A 511 9.98 31.07 0.72
C ILE A 511 9.95 30.08 1.88
N SER A 512 8.80 29.43 2.09
CA SER A 512 8.65 28.35 3.07
C SER A 512 8.58 26.97 2.42
N GLU A 513 8.90 25.93 3.17
CA GLU A 513 8.74 24.52 2.76
C GLU A 513 7.32 24.24 2.23
N ASN A 514 6.30 24.71 2.97
CA ASN A 514 4.91 24.55 2.59
C ASN A 514 4.57 25.30 1.29
N GLU A 515 5.24 26.42 1.00
CA GLU A 515 4.99 27.17 -0.22
C GLU A 515 5.50 26.42 -1.45
N ILE A 516 6.68 25.80 -1.36
CA ILE A 516 7.23 24.93 -2.41
C ILE A 516 6.33 23.71 -2.63
N PHE A 517 5.79 23.13 -1.56
CA PHE A 517 4.93 21.95 -1.64
C PHE A 517 3.51 22.26 -2.15
N ALA A 518 2.86 23.29 -1.63
CA ALA A 518 1.44 23.57 -1.91
C ALA A 518 1.23 24.53 -3.09
N GLU A 519 2.20 25.39 -3.37
CA GLU A 519 2.10 26.44 -4.38
C GLU A 519 3.39 26.57 -5.22
N PRO A 520 3.87 25.48 -5.86
CA PRO A 520 5.12 25.48 -6.62
C PRO A 520 5.13 26.55 -7.71
N ASP A 521 4.03 26.74 -8.45
CA ASP A 521 3.94 27.78 -9.48
C ASP A 521 4.17 29.19 -8.94
N LYS A 522 3.64 29.50 -7.75
CA LYS A 522 3.83 30.83 -7.15
C LYS A 522 5.26 31.00 -6.68
N THR A 523 5.84 29.96 -6.09
CA THR A 523 7.25 29.95 -5.66
C THR A 523 8.18 30.16 -6.86
N TYR A 524 7.93 29.44 -7.96
CA TYR A 524 8.68 29.57 -9.21
C TYR A 524 8.63 31.01 -9.73
N GLN A 525 7.44 31.61 -9.74
CA GLN A 525 7.27 32.99 -10.19
C GLN A 525 8.01 33.98 -9.31
N LYS A 526 7.92 33.86 -7.97
CA LYS A 526 8.65 34.71 -7.03
C LYS A 526 10.16 34.68 -7.27
N ILE A 527 10.74 33.50 -7.45
CA ILE A 527 12.17 33.35 -7.75
C ILE A 527 12.50 33.98 -9.10
N THR A 528 11.69 33.68 -10.12
CA THR A 528 11.89 34.17 -11.48
C THR A 528 11.87 35.69 -11.55
N ASP A 529 10.93 36.35 -10.86
CA ASP A 529 10.80 37.81 -10.84
C ASP A 529 12.04 38.49 -10.25
N GLU A 530 12.68 37.87 -9.24
CA GLU A 530 13.89 38.41 -8.62
C GLU A 530 15.16 38.21 -9.45
N ILE A 531 15.27 37.12 -10.23
CA ILE A 531 16.48 36.78 -10.98
C ILE A 531 16.48 37.30 -12.43
N SER A 532 15.30 37.54 -13.01
CA SER A 532 15.14 37.81 -14.45
C SER A 532 15.95 38.99 -14.99
N ASP A 533 16.02 40.07 -14.22
CA ASP A 533 16.73 41.31 -14.60
C ASP A 533 17.98 41.57 -13.74
N ASN A 534 18.41 40.57 -12.96
CA ASN A 534 19.51 40.71 -12.03
C ASN A 534 20.50 39.54 -12.14
N PRO A 535 21.54 39.68 -12.98
CA PRO A 535 22.55 38.63 -13.19
C PRO A 535 23.27 38.19 -11.91
N ASP A 536 23.45 39.09 -10.95
CA ASP A 536 24.11 38.78 -9.67
C ASP A 536 23.20 37.89 -8.81
N LYS A 537 21.90 38.21 -8.72
CA LYS A 537 20.92 37.36 -8.04
C LYS A 537 20.71 36.03 -8.76
N GLN A 538 20.69 36.02 -10.08
CA GLN A 538 20.62 34.78 -10.87
C GLN A 538 21.82 33.87 -10.59
N LYS A 539 23.02 34.45 -10.54
CA LYS A 539 24.22 33.71 -10.17
C LYS A 539 24.15 33.20 -8.74
N ALA A 540 23.73 34.04 -7.79
CA ALA A 540 23.60 33.63 -6.39
C ALA A 540 22.60 32.48 -6.20
N TYR A 541 21.46 32.54 -6.89
CA TYR A 541 20.50 31.44 -6.95
C TYR A 541 21.15 30.16 -7.47
N ASN A 542 21.80 30.24 -8.64
CA ASN A 542 22.48 29.09 -9.24
C ASN A 542 23.54 28.51 -8.30
N ASP A 543 24.39 29.35 -7.71
CA ASP A 543 25.42 28.95 -6.76
C ASP A 543 24.78 28.25 -5.54
N ALA A 544 23.66 28.74 -5.02
CA ALA A 544 22.93 28.10 -3.91
C ALA A 544 22.43 26.69 -4.26
N ILE A 545 21.88 26.50 -5.46
CA ILE A 545 21.34 25.19 -5.91
C ILE A 545 22.38 24.28 -6.58
N GLU A 546 23.61 24.73 -6.80
CA GLU A 546 24.75 23.94 -7.31
C GLU A 546 25.75 23.58 -6.22
N SER A 547 25.86 24.39 -5.16
CA SER A 547 26.87 24.21 -4.10
C SER A 547 26.81 22.88 -3.37
N GLU A 548 25.71 22.14 -3.51
CA GLU A 548 25.40 20.88 -2.82
C GLU A 548 25.14 19.70 -3.79
N LYS A 549 25.33 19.88 -5.11
CA LYS A 549 25.28 18.82 -6.14
C LYS A 549 26.69 18.39 -6.53
#